data_AF-A0A6I5CK51-F1
#
_entry.id   AF-A0A6I5CK51-F1
#
_cell.length_a   1.000
_cell.length_b   1.000
_cell.length_c   1.000
_cell.angle_alpha   90.00
_cell.angle_beta   90.00
_cell.angle_gamma   90.00
#
_symmetry.space_group_name_H-M   'P 1'
#
loop_
_entity.id
_entity.type
_entity.pdbx_description
1 polymer ?
#
loop_
_entity_poly.entity_id
_entity_poly.type
_entity_poly.pdbx_seq_one_letter_code
_entity_poly.pdbx_strand_id
1 'polypeptide(L)'
;GVENTDYRRDANGTPVLTKQGTQDVTVPWGKLASATPAFFSATHPEAARYVHEAYTVLIPRLIEDPTLGYSSPTWDSKGSGSLYTIHLDGLKDLITGRKPMSAYDALVKKWRRAGGDTCRAEFEQASQKGKK
;
A
#
# COMPACT_ATOMS: atom_id res chain seq x y z
N GLY A 1 20.97 -6.10 -14.96
CA GLY A 1 20.94 -6.01 -16.42
C GLY A 1 22.35 -5.91 -16.96
N VAL A 2 22.56 -6.35 -18.19
CA VAL A 2 23.81 -6.29 -18.94
C VAL A 2 23.81 -5.03 -19.81
N GLU A 3 24.88 -4.23 -19.72
CA GLU A 3 25.03 -2.99 -20.50
C GLU A 3 25.15 -3.31 -22.00
N ASN A 4 24.50 -2.49 -22.84
CA ASN A 4 24.28 -2.67 -24.28
C ASN A 4 23.28 -3.77 -24.70
N THR A 5 22.93 -4.70 -23.80
CA THR A 5 21.87 -5.69 -24.03
C THR A 5 20.55 -5.23 -23.41
N ASP A 6 20.54 -4.99 -22.08
CA ASP A 6 19.31 -4.66 -21.34
C ASP A 6 19.12 -3.14 -21.22
N TYR A 7 20.21 -2.40 -21.09
CA TYR A 7 20.20 -0.93 -20.98
C TYR A 7 21.43 -0.29 -21.64
N ARG A 8 21.33 1.00 -21.96
CA ARG A 8 22.44 1.86 -22.38
C ARG A 8 22.45 3.11 -21.52
N ARG A 9 23.64 3.63 -21.19
CA ARG A 9 23.75 4.90 -20.48
C ARG A 9 23.62 6.06 -21.46
N ASP A 10 22.84 7.08 -21.09
CA ASP A 10 22.83 8.35 -21.79
C ASP A 10 24.08 9.19 -21.48
N ALA A 11 24.17 10.40 -22.04
CA ALA A 11 25.30 11.32 -21.84
C ALA A 11 25.51 11.71 -20.36
N ASN A 12 24.49 11.57 -19.52
CA ASN A 12 24.52 11.85 -18.09
C ASN A 12 24.81 10.59 -17.26
N GLY A 13 25.08 9.45 -17.90
CA GLY A 13 25.33 8.17 -17.23
C GLY A 13 24.07 7.45 -16.77
N THR A 14 22.88 7.96 -17.12
CA THR A 14 21.56 7.41 -16.74
C THR A 14 21.26 6.16 -17.54
N PRO A 15 20.96 5.01 -16.90
CA PRO A 15 20.56 3.80 -17.61
C PRO A 15 19.18 3.96 -18.27
N VAL A 16 19.14 3.85 -19.59
CA VAL A 16 17.95 3.84 -20.44
C VAL A 16 17.77 2.43 -21.00
N LEU A 17 16.60 1.82 -20.81
CA LEU A 17 16.31 0.48 -21.30
C LEU A 17 16.44 0.39 -22.83
N THR A 18 17.00 -0.71 -23.32
CA THR A 18 16.94 -1.03 -24.75
C THR A 18 15.55 -1.56 -25.10
N LYS A 19 15.28 -1.74 -26.41
CA LYS A 19 14.05 -2.40 -26.87
C LYS A 19 13.90 -3.81 -26.26
N GLN A 20 15.01 -4.55 -26.16
CA GLN A 20 15.02 -5.90 -25.57
C GLN A 20 14.80 -5.83 -24.05
N GLY A 21 15.54 -4.99 -23.33
CA GLY A 21 15.36 -4.86 -21.88
C GLY A 21 13.95 -4.40 -21.47
N THR A 22 13.27 -3.62 -22.32
CA THR A 22 11.85 -3.26 -22.13
C THR A 22 10.92 -4.47 -22.24
N GLN A 23 11.21 -5.41 -23.15
CA GLN A 23 10.43 -6.64 -23.31
C GLN A 23 10.69 -7.61 -22.15
N ASP A 24 11.92 -7.71 -21.69
CA ASP A 24 12.34 -8.65 -20.64
C ASP A 24 11.75 -8.30 -19.25
N VAL A 25 11.36 -7.03 -19.02
CA VAL A 25 10.72 -6.58 -17.78
C VAL A 25 9.18 -6.61 -17.79
N THR A 26 8.54 -7.05 -18.89
CA THR A 26 7.06 -7.09 -18.98
C THR A 26 6.41 -8.16 -18.10
N VAL A 27 7.17 -9.17 -17.68
CA VAL A 27 6.68 -10.26 -16.81
C VAL A 27 6.81 -9.84 -15.34
N PRO A 28 5.87 -10.20 -14.45
CA PRO A 28 5.89 -9.78 -13.04
C PRO A 28 7.09 -10.29 -12.21
N TRP A 29 8.09 -10.95 -12.83
CA TRP A 29 9.37 -11.26 -12.19
C TRP A 29 10.04 -10.02 -11.60
N GLY A 30 9.91 -8.86 -12.24
CA GLY A 30 10.37 -7.59 -11.69
C GLY A 30 9.66 -7.18 -10.39
N LYS A 31 8.53 -7.79 -10.04
CA LYS A 31 7.84 -7.58 -8.75
C LYS A 31 8.13 -8.68 -7.73
N LEU A 32 8.58 -9.86 -8.17
CA LEU A 32 8.82 -11.03 -7.33
C LEU A 32 10.30 -11.20 -6.97
N ALA A 33 11.22 -10.81 -7.85
CA ALA A 33 12.64 -11.12 -7.77
C ALA A 33 13.55 -9.88 -7.95
N SER A 34 12.98 -8.68 -8.10
CA SER A 34 13.81 -7.47 -8.10
C SER A 34 14.23 -7.11 -6.67
N ALA A 35 15.46 -6.63 -6.53
CA ALA A 35 15.86 -5.93 -5.33
C ALA A 35 14.99 -4.68 -5.13
N THR A 36 14.85 -4.22 -3.89
CA THR A 36 14.15 -2.98 -3.57
C THR A 36 14.61 -1.87 -4.53
N PRO A 37 13.71 -1.27 -5.32
CA PRO A 37 14.11 -0.31 -6.34
C PRO A 37 14.76 0.90 -5.66
N ALA A 38 15.89 1.34 -6.20
CA ALA A 38 16.55 2.55 -5.74
C ALA A 38 15.66 3.77 -5.99
N PHE A 39 15.72 4.77 -5.10
CA PHE A 39 15.14 6.09 -5.36
C PHE A 39 15.89 6.75 -6.51
N PHE A 40 15.31 6.67 -7.70
CA PHE A 40 15.92 7.14 -8.93
C PHE A 40 14.89 7.82 -9.83
N SER A 41 15.30 8.94 -10.43
CA SER A 41 14.54 9.62 -11.47
C SER A 41 15.50 10.18 -12.51
N ALA A 42 15.42 9.66 -13.73
CA ALA A 42 16.20 10.12 -14.86
C ALA A 42 15.86 11.56 -15.28
N THR A 43 14.61 11.97 -15.06
CA THR A 43 14.09 13.29 -15.48
C THR A 43 14.19 14.34 -14.37
N HIS A 44 14.20 13.91 -13.11
CA HIS A 44 14.23 14.78 -11.93
C HIS A 44 15.22 14.25 -10.87
N PRO A 45 16.53 14.21 -11.18
CA PRO A 45 17.53 13.65 -10.27
C PRO A 45 17.62 14.41 -8.93
N GLU A 46 17.40 15.72 -8.97
CA GLU A 46 17.35 16.57 -7.78
C GLU A 46 16.21 16.18 -6.83
N ALA A 47 15.02 15.90 -7.36
CA ALA A 47 13.89 15.44 -6.54
C ALA A 47 14.18 14.08 -5.89
N ALA A 48 14.80 13.16 -6.64
CA ALA A 48 15.23 11.87 -6.09
C ALA A 48 16.26 12.05 -4.96
N ARG A 49 17.20 12.97 -5.11
CA ARG A 49 18.17 13.33 -4.07
C ARG A 49 17.50 13.89 -2.82
N TYR A 50 16.58 14.86 -2.97
CA TYR A 50 15.86 15.43 -1.83
C TYR A 50 15.06 14.39 -1.05
N VAL A 51 14.37 13.48 -1.75
CA VAL A 51 13.63 12.40 -1.10
C VAL A 51 14.56 11.45 -0.36
N HIS A 52 15.70 11.09 -0.98
CA HIS A 52 16.72 10.25 -0.33
C HIS A 52 17.28 10.91 0.94
N GLU A 53 17.63 12.20 0.89
CA GLU A 53 18.11 12.97 2.04
C GLU A 53 17.06 13.02 3.15
N ALA A 54 15.81 13.30 2.82
CA ALA A 54 14.70 13.29 3.78
C ALA A 54 14.54 11.92 4.43
N TYR A 55 14.54 10.84 3.65
CA TYR A 55 14.36 9.49 4.15
C TYR A 55 15.55 9.00 4.98
N THR A 56 16.77 9.44 4.65
CA THR A 56 17.97 9.15 5.46
C THR A 56 17.83 9.69 6.89
N VAL A 57 17.15 10.83 7.06
CA VAL A 57 16.88 11.43 8.38
C VAL A 57 15.64 10.84 9.05
N LEU A 58 14.59 10.57 8.27
CA LEU A 58 13.29 10.13 8.78
C LEU A 58 13.28 8.64 9.16
N ILE A 59 13.82 7.75 8.32
CA ILE A 59 13.76 6.29 8.52
C ILE A 59 14.32 5.88 9.89
N PRO A 60 15.49 6.36 10.36
CA PRO A 60 16.01 6.01 11.67
C PRO A 60 15.14 6.47 12.85
N ARG A 61 14.20 7.39 12.61
CA ARG A 61 13.26 7.92 13.60
C ARG A 61 11.88 7.28 13.52
N LEU A 62 11.64 6.43 12.51
CA LEU A 62 10.38 5.71 12.39
C LEU A 62 10.33 4.60 13.45
N ILE A 63 9.16 4.43 14.04
CA ILE A 63 8.85 3.27 14.86
C ILE A 63 8.16 2.28 13.93
N GLU A 64 8.69 1.05 13.86
CA GLU A 64 8.06 -0.01 13.08
C GLU A 64 6.68 -0.32 13.67
N ASP A 65 5.66 -0.40 12.81
CA ASP A 65 4.32 -0.75 13.22
C ASP A 65 4.27 -2.25 13.50
N PRO A 66 4.07 -2.67 14.77
CA PRO A 66 4.09 -4.08 15.16
C PRO A 66 2.90 -4.87 14.60
N THR A 67 1.94 -4.20 13.96
CA THR A 67 0.72 -4.80 13.40
C THR A 67 0.83 -5.10 11.91
N LEU A 68 1.93 -4.73 11.23
CA LEU A 68 2.12 -4.94 9.79
C LEU A 68 2.03 -6.42 9.36
N GLY A 69 2.33 -7.34 10.28
CA GLY A 69 2.21 -8.78 10.05
C GLY A 69 0.82 -9.37 10.35
N TYR A 70 -0.11 -8.58 10.87
CA TYR A 70 -1.44 -9.08 11.23
C TYR A 70 -2.33 -9.17 10.00
N SER A 71 -2.98 -10.32 9.84
CA SER A 71 -3.92 -10.55 8.75
C SER A 71 -5.30 -10.94 9.27
N SER A 72 -6.31 -10.67 8.46
CA SER A 72 -7.69 -11.07 8.67
C SER A 72 -8.22 -11.54 7.32
N PRO A 73 -8.46 -12.84 7.11
CA PRO A 73 -9.00 -13.34 5.84
C PRO A 73 -10.30 -12.65 5.43
N THR A 74 -11.15 -12.30 6.40
CA THR A 74 -12.39 -11.57 6.14
C THR A 74 -12.10 -10.14 5.68
N TRP A 75 -11.14 -9.46 6.31
CA TRP A 75 -10.71 -8.13 5.91
C TRP A 75 -10.05 -8.13 4.52
N ASP A 76 -9.17 -9.09 4.25
CA ASP A 76 -8.49 -9.20 2.95
C ASP A 76 -9.49 -9.43 1.81
N SER A 77 -10.58 -10.16 2.08
CA SER A 77 -11.63 -10.42 1.11
C SER A 77 -12.64 -9.27 0.96
N LYS A 78 -13.04 -8.61 2.05
CA LYS A 78 -14.19 -7.69 2.08
C LYS A 78 -13.86 -6.25 2.46
N GLY A 79 -12.69 -6.01 3.03
CA GLY A 79 -12.24 -4.75 3.63
C GLY A 79 -12.38 -3.59 2.67
N SER A 80 -11.66 -3.63 1.55
CA SER A 80 -11.71 -2.61 0.48
C SER A 80 -12.96 -2.68 -0.41
N GLY A 81 -13.78 -3.72 -0.24
CA GLY A 81 -15.01 -3.95 -1.00
C GLY A 81 -16.25 -3.54 -0.21
N SER A 82 -17.08 -4.53 0.12
CA SER A 82 -18.39 -4.30 0.74
C SER A 82 -18.34 -3.59 2.08
N LEU A 83 -17.33 -3.86 2.93
CA LEU A 83 -17.18 -3.18 4.21
C LEU A 83 -16.84 -1.70 4.01
N TYR A 84 -15.95 -1.39 3.06
CA TYR A 84 -15.61 -0.01 2.68
C TYR A 84 -16.83 0.74 2.13
N THR A 85 -17.60 0.13 1.22
CA THR A 85 -18.82 0.72 0.65
C THR A 85 -19.85 1.04 1.74
N ILE A 86 -20.14 0.09 2.64
CA ILE A 86 -21.08 0.31 3.74
C ILE A 86 -20.65 1.53 4.58
N HIS A 87 -19.38 1.56 4.96
CA HIS A 87 -18.80 2.62 5.78
C HIS A 87 -18.84 3.99 5.08
N LEU A 88 -18.26 4.10 3.88
CA LEU A 88 -18.14 5.37 3.18
C LEU A 88 -19.48 5.96 2.77
N ASP A 89 -20.38 5.17 2.18
CA ASP A 89 -21.67 5.67 1.73
C ASP A 89 -22.52 6.12 2.92
N GLY A 90 -22.48 5.33 4.01
CA GLY A 90 -23.15 5.66 5.25
C GLY A 90 -22.64 6.97 5.85
N LEU A 91 -21.32 7.15 5.95
CA LEU A 91 -20.72 8.39 6.45
C LEU A 91 -21.02 9.58 5.53
N LYS A 92 -20.98 9.39 4.22
CA LYS A 92 -21.29 10.44 3.24
C LYS A 92 -22.72 10.93 3.41
N ASP A 93 -23.69 10.03 3.60
CA ASP A 93 -25.08 10.42 3.85
C ASP A 93 -25.25 11.20 5.16
N LEU A 94 -24.48 10.87 6.20
CA LEU A 94 -24.51 11.58 7.48
C LEU A 94 -23.88 12.97 7.36
N ILE A 95 -22.68 13.08 6.78
CA ILE A 95 -21.94 14.34 6.64
C ILE A 95 -22.68 15.31 5.72
N THR A 96 -23.30 14.81 4.66
CA THR A 96 -24.09 15.65 3.73
C THR A 96 -25.48 15.99 4.25
N GLY A 97 -25.87 15.48 5.43
CA GLY A 97 -27.18 15.74 6.04
C GLY A 97 -28.35 15.01 5.36
N ARG A 98 -28.09 14.07 4.44
CA ARG A 98 -29.14 13.22 3.83
C ARG A 98 -29.78 12.29 4.87
N LYS A 99 -29.04 11.95 5.92
CA LYS A 99 -29.52 11.18 7.06
C LYS A 99 -29.18 11.91 8.36
N PRO A 100 -30.07 11.85 9.38
CA PRO A 100 -29.77 12.40 10.69
C PRO A 100 -28.70 11.55 11.40
N MET A 101 -27.98 12.16 12.35
CA MET A 101 -26.95 11.46 13.14
C MET A 101 -27.48 10.24 13.91
N SER A 102 -28.78 10.22 14.25
CA SER A 102 -29.45 9.06 14.84
C SER A 102 -29.41 7.79 13.97
N ALA A 103 -29.13 7.91 12.66
CA ALA A 103 -28.95 6.77 11.76
C ALA A 103 -27.57 6.09 11.89
N TYR A 104 -26.60 6.70 12.58
CA TYR A 104 -25.25 6.16 12.72
C TYR A 104 -25.22 4.80 13.42
N ASP A 105 -26.03 4.59 14.46
CA ASP A 105 -26.09 3.30 15.17
C ASP A 105 -26.52 2.15 14.26
N ALA A 106 -27.47 2.42 13.36
CA ALA A 106 -27.93 1.44 12.38
C ALA A 106 -26.83 1.13 11.35
N LEU A 107 -26.08 2.15 10.92
CA LEU A 107 -24.93 2.00 10.05
C LEU A 107 -23.85 1.12 10.67
N VAL A 108 -23.47 1.39 11.93
CA VAL A 108 -22.46 0.59 12.66
C VAL A 108 -22.94 -0.86 12.81
N LYS A 109 -24.20 -1.08 13.20
CA LYS A 109 -24.78 -2.43 13.29
C LYS A 109 -24.72 -3.17 11.95
N LYS A 110 -25.02 -2.49 10.85
CA LYS A 110 -24.93 -3.06 9.49
C LYS A 110 -23.49 -3.46 9.16
N TRP A 111 -22.53 -2.57 9.40
CA TRP A 111 -21.11 -2.84 9.13
C TRP A 111 -20.57 -4.02 9.96
N ARG A 112 -20.87 -4.04 11.26
CA ARG A 112 -20.49 -5.13 12.17
C ARG A 112 -21.01 -6.50 11.69
N ARG A 113 -22.29 -6.57 11.30
CA ARG A 113 -22.93 -7.79 10.78
C ARG A 113 -22.39 -8.22 9.41
N ALA A 114 -21.96 -7.28 8.57
CA ALA A 114 -21.46 -7.58 7.23
C ALA A 114 -20.08 -8.27 7.22
N GLY A 115 -19.40 -8.32 8.36
CA GLY A 115 -18.10 -8.96 8.53
C GLY A 115 -17.16 -8.19 9.45
N GLY A 116 -17.50 -6.96 9.85
CA GLY A 116 -16.66 -6.13 10.70
C GLY A 116 -16.34 -6.77 12.07
N ASP A 117 -17.31 -7.43 12.70
CA ASP A 117 -17.07 -8.14 13.96
C ASP A 117 -16.16 -9.36 13.77
N THR A 118 -16.26 -10.04 12.61
CA THR A 118 -15.38 -11.15 12.26
C THR A 118 -13.96 -10.65 12.04
N CYS A 119 -13.77 -9.56 11.27
CA CYS A 119 -12.45 -8.94 11.08
C CYS A 119 -11.81 -8.56 12.41
N ARG A 120 -12.59 -7.95 13.33
CA ARG A 120 -12.11 -7.60 14.67
C ARG A 120 -11.60 -8.84 15.42
N ALA A 121 -12.38 -9.91 15.45
CA ALA A 121 -11.98 -11.15 16.13
C ALA A 121 -10.72 -11.78 15.52
N GLU A 122 -10.60 -11.77 14.19
CA GLU A 122 -9.42 -12.28 13.48
C GLU A 122 -8.16 -11.46 13.80
N PHE A 123 -8.25 -10.12 13.76
CA PHE A 123 -7.14 -9.24 14.13
C PHE A 123 -6.79 -9.35 15.62
N GLU A 124 -7.76 -9.52 16.52
CA GLU A 124 -7.51 -9.76 17.95
C GLU A 124 -6.71 -11.05 18.15
N GLN A 125 -7.05 -12.12 17.42
CA GLN A 125 -6.29 -13.37 17.46
C GLN A 125 -4.88 -13.21 16.88
N ALA A 126 -4.72 -12.46 15.79
CA ALA A 126 -3.41 -12.17 15.20
C ALA A 126 -2.51 -11.40 16.19
N SER A 127 -3.08 -10.39 16.86
CA SER A 127 -2.40 -9.59 17.88
C SER A 127 -1.94 -10.42 19.09
N GLN A 128 -2.74 -11.38 19.53
CA GLN A 128 -2.36 -12.29 20.61
C GLN A 128 -1.21 -13.23 20.21
N LYS A 129 -1.17 -13.67 18.95
CA LYS A 129 -0.09 -14.52 18.43
C LYS A 129 1.22 -13.76 18.23
N GLY A 130 1.17 -12.49 17.85
CA GLY A 130 2.33 -11.63 17.63
C GLY A 130 3.04 -11.14 18.89
N LYS A 131 2.46 -11.33 20.09
CA LYS A 131 3.07 -10.95 21.38
C LYS A 131 4.06 -11.96 21.97
N LYS A 132 4.60 -12.88 21.17
CA LYS A 132 5.67 -13.81 21.55
C LYS A 132 7.01 -13.36 21.01
#